data_AF-A0A7X5D785-F1
#
_entry.id   AF-A0A7X5D785-F1
#
_cell.length_a   1.000
_cell.length_b   1.000
_cell.length_c   1.000
_cell.angle_alpha   90.00
_cell.angle_beta   90.00
_cell.angle_gamma   90.00
#
_symmetry.space_group_name_H-M   'P 1'
#
loop_
_entity.id
_entity.type
_entity.pdbx_description
1 polymer ?
#
loop_
_entity_poly.entity_id
_entity_poly.type
_entity_poly.pdbx_seq_one_letter_code
_entity_poly.pdbx_strand_id
1 'polypeptide(L)'
;MNCNNTMKKDLAELYKILYNFSQSEASKSFLNKDLLKKLKYDPKDIENLLQDQNTANINKKVETKIRPEILNIKTEEEVYTYLEENIFMVFQNEIDEVEKNNILKKITAEEIKYLYQIVSSIKPPDKIKKLDMLYKLRSFYFNKKRAADLMKNLY
;
A
#
# COMPACT_ATOMS: atom_id res chain seq x y z
N MET A 1 11.39 -37.05 3.84
CA MET A 1 10.08 -36.74 3.22
C MET A 1 9.61 -35.39 3.75
N ASN A 2 9.28 -34.45 2.85
CA ASN A 2 8.87 -33.11 3.23
C ASN A 2 7.37 -33.13 3.58
N CYS A 3 7.03 -33.40 4.85
CA CYS A 3 5.64 -33.60 5.32
C CYS A 3 4.68 -32.48 4.93
N ASN A 4 5.19 -31.25 4.75
CA ASN A 4 4.38 -30.11 4.31
C ASN A 4 3.86 -30.25 2.88
N ASN A 5 4.63 -30.86 1.98
CA ASN A 5 4.21 -31.03 0.59
C ASN A 5 3.17 -32.15 0.42
N THR A 6 3.24 -33.19 1.26
CA THR A 6 2.22 -34.26 1.28
C THR A 6 0.90 -33.74 1.85
N MET A 7 0.94 -33.02 2.97
CA MET A 7 -0.26 -32.41 3.56
C MET A 7 -0.98 -31.43 2.62
N LYS A 8 -0.24 -30.62 1.86
CA LYS A 8 -0.82 -29.71 0.85
C LYS A 8 -1.54 -30.47 -0.26
N LYS A 9 -0.98 -31.60 -0.71
CA LYS A 9 -1.61 -32.46 -1.72
C LYS A 9 -2.88 -33.11 -1.17
N ASP A 10 -2.82 -33.67 0.02
CA ASP A 10 -3.97 -34.30 0.68
C ASP A 10 -5.12 -33.30 0.88
N LEU A 11 -4.81 -32.06 1.24
CA LEU A 11 -5.79 -30.97 1.37
C LEU A 11 -6.42 -30.55 0.04
N ALA A 12 -5.61 -30.45 -1.02
CA ALA A 12 -6.12 -30.14 -2.37
C ALA A 12 -7.06 -31.25 -2.88
N GLU A 13 -6.69 -32.50 -2.65
CA GLU A 13 -7.47 -33.67 -3.03
C GLU A 13 -8.80 -33.73 -2.24
N LEU A 14 -8.75 -33.49 -0.92
CA LEU A 14 -9.95 -33.41 -0.09
C LEU A 14 -10.91 -32.30 -0.60
N TYR A 15 -10.39 -31.12 -0.91
CA TYR A 15 -11.19 -30.02 -1.44
C TYR A 15 -11.86 -30.41 -2.77
N LYS A 16 -11.12 -31.06 -3.67
CA LYS A 16 -11.64 -31.52 -4.95
C LYS A 16 -12.78 -32.54 -4.79
N ILE A 17 -12.63 -33.50 -3.88
CA ILE A 17 -13.68 -34.49 -3.59
C ILE A 17 -14.93 -33.80 -3.06
N LEU A 18 -14.77 -32.90 -2.08
CA LEU A 18 -15.89 -32.17 -1.49
C LEU A 18 -16.58 -31.24 -2.50
N TYR A 19 -15.81 -30.57 -3.35
CA TYR A 19 -16.34 -29.72 -4.42
C TYR A 19 -17.17 -30.55 -5.40
N ASN A 20 -16.64 -31.66 -5.91
CA ASN A 20 -17.38 -32.54 -6.81
C ASN A 20 -18.64 -33.10 -6.16
N PHE A 21 -18.57 -33.47 -4.88
CA PHE A 21 -19.73 -33.91 -4.12
C PHE A 21 -20.77 -32.78 -4.01
N SER A 22 -20.36 -31.54 -3.74
CA SER A 22 -21.25 -30.38 -3.64
C SER A 22 -22.02 -30.02 -4.91
N GLN A 23 -21.54 -30.48 -6.08
CA GLN A 23 -22.23 -30.28 -7.35
C GLN A 23 -23.34 -31.32 -7.59
N SER A 24 -23.39 -32.40 -6.80
CA SER A 24 -24.46 -33.39 -6.87
C SER A 24 -25.73 -32.88 -6.18
N GLU A 25 -26.91 -33.22 -6.71
CA GLU A 25 -28.19 -32.84 -6.09
C GLU A 25 -28.36 -33.42 -4.68
N ALA A 26 -27.77 -34.59 -4.42
CA ALA A 26 -27.77 -35.22 -3.10
C ALA A 26 -27.00 -34.41 -2.05
N SER A 27 -26.07 -33.55 -2.44
CA SER A 27 -25.23 -32.81 -1.49
C SER A 27 -25.99 -31.77 -0.66
N LYS A 28 -27.13 -31.28 -1.16
CA LYS A 28 -27.98 -30.31 -0.46
C LYS A 28 -28.62 -30.88 0.81
N SER A 29 -28.72 -32.20 0.93
CA SER A 29 -29.22 -32.88 2.14
C SER A 29 -28.12 -33.22 3.14
N PHE A 30 -26.87 -33.40 2.69
CA PHE A 30 -25.75 -33.81 3.54
C PHE A 30 -24.84 -32.64 3.99
N LEU A 31 -24.71 -31.60 3.17
CA LEU A 31 -23.84 -30.45 3.47
C LEU A 31 -24.65 -29.25 3.93
N ASN A 32 -24.21 -28.63 5.03
CA ASN A 32 -24.79 -27.38 5.49
C ASN A 32 -24.57 -26.27 4.44
N LYS A 33 -25.53 -25.34 4.33
CA LYS A 33 -25.49 -24.18 3.43
C LYS A 33 -24.19 -23.38 3.55
N ASP A 34 -23.61 -23.30 4.74
CA ASP A 34 -22.36 -22.57 4.95
C ASP A 34 -21.13 -23.29 4.38
N LEU A 35 -21.15 -24.62 4.32
CA LEU A 35 -20.10 -25.41 3.65
C LEU A 35 -20.23 -25.28 2.13
N LEU A 36 -21.45 -25.36 1.60
CA LEU A 36 -21.71 -25.17 0.16
C LEU A 36 -21.26 -23.78 -0.32
N LYS A 37 -21.47 -22.73 0.48
CA LYS A 37 -20.96 -21.38 0.18
C LYS A 37 -19.43 -21.29 0.12
N LYS A 38 -18.73 -22.15 0.84
CA LYS A 38 -17.25 -22.18 0.87
C LYS A 38 -16.68 -23.01 -0.28
N LEU A 39 -17.41 -24.01 -0.77
CA LEU A 39 -17.05 -24.87 -1.90
C LEU A 39 -17.45 -24.23 -3.25
N LYS A 40 -17.08 -22.97 -3.45
CA LYS A 40 -17.44 -22.20 -4.67
C LYS A 40 -16.29 -21.98 -5.65
N TYR A 41 -15.07 -22.28 -5.23
CA TYR A 41 -13.86 -22.05 -6.02
C TYR A 41 -13.49 -23.32 -6.78
N ASP A 42 -12.97 -23.17 -8.00
CA ASP A 42 -12.51 -24.31 -8.81
C ASP A 42 -11.37 -25.03 -8.09
N PRO A 43 -11.39 -26.38 -8.00
CA PRO A 43 -10.29 -27.17 -7.45
C PRO A 43 -8.91 -26.82 -8.02
N LYS A 44 -8.81 -26.44 -9.31
CA LYS A 44 -7.54 -26.02 -9.94
C LYS A 44 -6.98 -24.74 -9.33
N ASP A 45 -7.84 -23.78 -8.98
CA ASP A 45 -7.42 -22.52 -8.37
C ASP A 45 -6.88 -22.73 -6.95
N ILE A 46 -7.48 -23.67 -6.21
CA ILE A 46 -7.03 -24.05 -4.87
C ILE A 46 -5.71 -24.81 -4.91
N GLU A 47 -5.54 -25.71 -5.88
CA GLU A 47 -4.29 -26.44 -6.08
C GLU A 47 -3.13 -25.49 -6.40
N ASN A 48 -3.35 -24.52 -7.29
CA ASN A 48 -2.37 -23.46 -7.58
C ASN A 48 -2.03 -22.64 -6.33
N LEU A 49 -3.03 -22.24 -5.54
CA LEU A 49 -2.82 -21.47 -4.30
C LEU A 49 -2.00 -22.25 -3.26
N LEU A 50 -2.21 -23.56 -3.14
CA LEU A 50 -1.48 -24.41 -2.20
C LEU A 50 -0.05 -24.71 -2.68
N GLN A 51 0.16 -24.81 -4.00
CA GLN A 51 1.49 -24.95 -4.61
C GLN A 51 2.31 -23.66 -4.49
N ASP A 52 1.67 -22.49 -4.67
CA ASP A 52 2.28 -21.17 -4.54
C ASP A 52 2.69 -20.82 -3.10
N GLN A 53 2.35 -21.62 -2.09
CA GLN A 53 2.82 -21.40 -0.72
C GLN A 53 4.29 -21.82 -0.46
N ASN A 54 5.08 -22.13 -1.49
CA ASN A 54 6.55 -22.06 -1.41
C ASN A 54 7.09 -20.65 -1.76
N THR A 55 6.21 -19.73 -2.16
CA THR A 55 6.47 -18.30 -2.24
C THR A 55 5.64 -17.62 -1.17
N ALA A 56 6.28 -17.29 -0.05
CA ALA A 56 5.72 -16.54 1.07
C ALA A 56 5.33 -15.08 0.71
N ASN A 57 4.55 -14.86 -0.36
CA ASN A 57 4.24 -13.54 -0.91
C ASN A 57 2.77 -13.40 -1.41
N ILE A 58 1.81 -14.12 -0.81
CA ILE A 58 0.36 -13.86 -1.00
C ILE A 58 -0.23 -12.99 0.13
N ASN A 59 0.63 -12.25 0.82
CA ASN A 59 0.31 -10.88 1.17
C ASN A 59 1.30 -10.03 0.37
N LYS A 60 0.89 -9.50 -0.78
CA LYS A 60 1.43 -8.19 -1.16
C LYS A 60 0.90 -7.19 -0.11
N LYS A 61 1.51 -7.18 1.09
CA LYS A 61 2.18 -5.95 1.48
C LYS A 61 3.05 -5.68 0.27
N VAL A 62 2.57 -4.80 -0.62
CA VAL A 62 3.50 -4.02 -1.39
C VAL A 62 4.40 -3.46 -0.30
N GLU A 63 5.58 -4.04 -0.08
CA GLU A 63 6.67 -3.22 0.44
C GLU A 63 6.66 -2.08 -0.54
N THR A 64 6.03 -0.97 -0.15
CA THR A 64 6.00 0.25 -0.94
C THR A 64 7.45 0.71 -0.86
N LYS A 65 8.27 0.07 -1.70
CA LYS A 65 9.64 0.42 -1.93
C LYS A 65 9.55 1.86 -2.37
N ILE A 66 9.89 2.75 -1.45
CA ILE A 66 10.09 4.16 -1.70
C ILE A 66 10.90 4.22 -2.99
N ARG A 67 10.42 4.97 -3.99
CA ARG A 67 11.13 5.04 -5.26
C ARG A 67 12.59 5.43 -5.02
N PRO A 68 13.57 4.85 -5.75
CA PRO A 68 14.99 5.15 -5.55
C PRO A 68 15.30 6.64 -5.57
N GLU A 69 14.63 7.38 -6.45
CA GLU A 69 14.70 8.84 -6.56
C GLU A 69 14.38 9.54 -5.22
N ILE A 70 13.35 9.08 -4.51
CA ILE A 70 12.94 9.63 -3.21
C ILE A 70 13.87 9.14 -2.09
N LEU A 71 14.34 7.90 -2.16
CA LEU A 71 15.30 7.34 -1.20
C LEU A 71 16.67 8.03 -1.23
N ASN A 72 17.01 8.68 -2.35
CA ASN A 72 18.25 9.43 -2.49
C ASN A 72 18.20 10.82 -1.83
N ILE A 73 17.00 11.32 -1.51
CA ILE A 73 16.80 12.58 -0.79
C ILE A 73 17.21 12.38 0.67
N LYS A 74 18.19 13.16 1.15
CA LYS A 74 18.71 13.02 2.52
C LYS A 74 18.63 14.31 3.33
N THR A 75 18.47 15.45 2.67
CA THR A 75 18.47 16.75 3.34
C THR A 75 17.09 17.40 3.28
N GLU A 76 16.83 18.28 4.24
CA GLU A 76 15.58 19.05 4.30
C GLU A 76 15.38 19.92 3.04
N GLU A 77 16.46 20.48 2.49
CA GLU A 77 16.44 21.30 1.28
C GLU A 77 16.04 20.49 0.05
N GLU A 78 16.62 19.31 -0.14
CA GLU A 78 16.25 18.39 -1.22
C GLU A 78 14.78 17.93 -1.13
N VAL A 79 14.27 17.72 0.09
CA VAL A 79 12.84 17.42 0.30
C VAL A 79 11.98 18.56 -0.22
N TYR A 80 12.32 19.80 0.13
CA TYR A 80 11.55 20.96 -0.31
C TYR A 80 11.59 21.19 -1.81
N THR A 81 12.76 21.04 -2.44
CA THR A 81 12.89 21.10 -3.90
C THR A 81 12.00 20.07 -4.56
N TYR A 82 12.06 18.80 -4.11
CA TYR A 82 11.22 17.75 -4.65
C TYR A 82 9.71 18.05 -4.50
N LEU A 83 9.30 18.52 -3.32
CA LEU A 83 7.90 18.85 -3.05
C LEU A 83 7.40 20.03 -3.89
N GLU A 84 8.21 21.07 -4.07
CA GLU A 84 7.87 22.24 -4.87
C GLU A 84 7.71 21.88 -6.35
N GLU A 85 8.63 21.11 -6.91
CA GLU A 85 8.63 20.70 -8.32
C GLU A 85 7.52 19.68 -8.66
N ASN A 86 7.20 18.77 -7.73
CA ASN A 86 6.39 17.59 -8.07
C ASN A 86 5.02 17.53 -7.37
N ILE A 87 4.83 18.24 -6.25
CA ILE A 87 3.66 18.05 -5.38
C ILE A 87 2.91 19.34 -5.09
N PHE A 88 3.56 20.46 -4.78
CA PHE A 88 2.88 21.64 -4.24
C PHE A 88 1.87 22.28 -5.20
N MET A 89 1.97 21.97 -6.50
CA MET A 89 0.95 22.34 -7.49
C MET A 89 -0.46 21.84 -7.12
N VAL A 90 -0.59 20.73 -6.37
CA VAL A 90 -1.90 20.20 -5.90
C VAL A 90 -2.64 21.13 -4.93
N PHE A 91 -1.96 22.15 -4.41
CA PHE A 91 -2.51 23.15 -3.50
C PHE A 91 -2.83 24.49 -4.17
N GLN A 92 -2.61 24.61 -5.48
CA GLN A 92 -3.01 25.79 -6.25
C GLN A 92 -4.51 25.72 -6.53
N ASN A 93 -5.18 26.88 -6.55
CA ASN A 93 -6.63 26.95 -6.76
C ASN A 93 -7.05 26.70 -8.22
N GLU A 94 -6.10 26.76 -9.14
CA GLU A 94 -6.34 26.72 -10.59
C GLU A 94 -6.18 25.32 -11.20
N ILE A 95 -5.75 24.33 -10.40
CA ILE A 95 -5.54 22.95 -10.87
C ILE A 95 -6.87 22.18 -10.93
N ASP A 96 -7.06 21.42 -12.01
CA ASP A 96 -8.24 20.56 -12.16
C ASP A 96 -8.24 19.40 -11.15
N GLU A 97 -9.43 18.95 -10.73
CA GLU A 97 -9.56 17.86 -9.74
C GLU A 97 -9.00 16.53 -10.26
N VAL A 98 -9.11 16.26 -11.56
CA VAL A 98 -8.58 15.03 -12.17
C VAL A 98 -7.06 15.05 -12.10
N GLU A 99 -6.44 16.19 -12.43
CA GLU A 99 -5.00 16.39 -12.40
C GLU A 99 -4.45 16.30 -10.97
N LYS A 100 -5.11 16.94 -10.01
CA LYS A 100 -4.81 16.84 -8.58
C LYS A 100 -4.80 15.38 -8.10
N ASN A 101 -5.81 14.61 -8.46
CA ASN A 101 -5.88 13.18 -8.10
C ASN A 101 -4.77 12.36 -8.77
N ASN A 102 -4.40 12.68 -10.01
CA ASN A 102 -3.30 11.99 -10.71
C ASN A 102 -1.95 12.24 -10.03
N ILE A 103 -1.65 13.49 -9.65
CA ILE A 103 -0.42 13.83 -8.91
C ILE A 103 -0.42 13.12 -7.56
N LEU A 104 -1.53 13.19 -6.82
CA LEU A 104 -1.63 12.50 -5.53
C LEU A 104 -1.48 11.00 -5.70
N LYS A 105 -1.97 10.35 -6.75
CA LYS A 105 -1.77 8.91 -6.97
C LYS A 105 -0.31 8.52 -7.23
N LYS A 106 0.51 9.40 -7.82
CA LYS A 106 1.92 9.13 -8.14
C LYS A 106 2.80 8.94 -6.89
N ILE A 107 2.45 9.58 -5.78
CA ILE A 107 3.20 9.46 -4.53
C ILE A 107 2.49 8.54 -3.54
N THR A 108 3.22 7.69 -2.83
CA THR A 108 2.63 6.80 -1.82
C THR A 108 2.61 7.45 -0.43
N ALA A 109 1.83 6.89 0.49
CA ALA A 109 1.82 7.38 1.87
C ALA A 109 3.17 7.14 2.57
N GLU A 110 3.87 6.04 2.26
CA GLU A 110 5.18 5.72 2.84
C GLU A 110 6.28 6.66 2.34
N GLU A 111 6.25 7.03 1.07
CA GLU A 111 7.14 8.06 0.51
C GLU A 111 6.96 9.41 1.22
N ILE A 112 5.72 9.81 1.50
CA ILE A 112 5.45 11.04 2.26
C ILE A 112 5.91 10.91 3.71
N LYS A 113 5.75 9.73 4.34
CA LYS A 113 6.26 9.48 5.70
C LYS A 113 7.79 9.61 5.74
N TYR A 114 8.49 9.10 4.74
CA TYR A 114 9.93 9.21 4.61
C TYR A 114 10.38 10.67 4.50
N LEU A 115 9.80 11.44 3.57
CA LEU A 115 10.08 12.87 3.41
C LEU A 115 9.74 13.68 4.68
N TYR A 116 8.63 13.35 5.34
CA TYR A 116 8.22 13.95 6.60
C TYR A 116 9.24 13.71 7.71
N GLN A 117 9.80 12.50 7.78
CA GLN A 117 10.81 12.15 8.80
C GLN A 117 12.11 12.94 8.60
N ILE A 118 12.51 13.21 7.36
CA ILE A 118 13.70 14.05 7.07
C ILE A 118 13.47 15.48 7.58
N VAL A 119 12.32 16.08 7.30
CA VAL A 119 12.03 17.47 7.68
C VAL A 119 11.77 17.64 9.17
N SER A 120 10.97 16.76 9.76
CA SER A 120 10.56 16.91 11.16
C SER A 120 11.50 16.26 12.17
N SER A 121 12.50 15.49 11.70
CA SER A 121 13.37 14.63 12.52
C SER A 121 12.64 13.61 13.42
N ILE A 122 11.31 13.46 13.25
CA ILE A 122 10.44 12.62 14.07
C ILE A 122 9.56 11.78 13.13
N LYS A 123 9.28 10.54 13.53
CA LYS A 123 8.35 9.70 12.77
C LYS A 123 6.92 10.25 12.88
N PRO A 124 6.18 10.35 11.76
CA PRO A 124 4.79 10.76 11.80
C PRO A 124 3.93 9.70 12.54
N PRO A 125 2.82 10.10 13.19
CA PRO A 125 1.91 9.16 13.84
C PRO A 125 1.35 8.14 12.86
N ASP A 126 1.17 6.89 13.31
CA ASP A 126 0.76 5.79 12.42
C ASP A 126 -0.56 6.03 11.68
N LYS A 127 -1.49 6.76 12.31
CA LYS A 127 -2.85 7.01 11.81
C LYS A 127 -3.03 8.34 11.06
N ILE A 128 -1.96 9.05 10.71
CA ILE A 128 -2.10 10.34 10.01
C ILE A 128 -2.52 10.14 8.54
N LYS A 129 -3.45 10.97 8.05
CA LYS A 129 -3.84 10.94 6.64
C LYS A 129 -2.71 11.50 5.78
N LYS A 130 -2.60 10.95 4.57
CA LYS A 130 -1.62 11.37 3.56
C LYS A 130 -1.68 12.88 3.26
N LEU A 131 -2.89 13.39 3.06
CA LEU A 131 -3.12 14.80 2.75
C LEU A 131 -2.66 15.71 3.90
N ASP A 132 -2.94 15.31 5.15
CA ASP A 132 -2.54 16.06 6.35
C ASP A 132 -1.01 16.17 6.47
N MET A 133 -0.28 15.09 6.15
CA MET A 133 1.19 15.13 6.11
C MET A 133 1.71 16.11 5.06
N LEU A 134 1.10 16.14 3.87
CA LEU A 134 1.48 17.10 2.83
C LEU A 134 1.19 18.55 3.23
N TYR A 135 0.05 18.82 3.89
CA TYR A 135 -0.24 20.16 4.42
C TYR A 135 0.78 20.59 5.47
N LYS A 136 1.22 19.69 6.35
CA LYS A 136 2.27 19.98 7.34
C LYS A 136 3.61 20.29 6.67
N LEU A 137 4.02 19.45 5.71
CA LEU A 137 5.25 19.67 4.93
C LEU A 137 5.23 21.03 4.21
N ARG A 138 4.10 21.38 3.61
CA ARG A 138 3.87 22.70 3.01
C ARG A 138 4.03 23.82 4.03
N SER A 139 3.40 23.68 5.20
CA SER A 139 3.51 24.68 6.25
C SER A 139 4.95 24.86 6.74
N PHE A 140 5.72 23.79 6.91
CA PHE A 140 7.13 23.88 7.29
C PHE A 140 7.94 24.65 6.23
N TYR A 141 7.75 24.33 4.95
CA TYR A 141 8.38 25.03 3.83
C TYR A 141 8.11 26.54 3.85
N PHE A 142 6.83 26.95 3.89
CA PHE A 142 6.48 28.38 3.87
C PHE A 142 6.91 29.10 5.15
N ASN A 143 6.88 28.45 6.30
CA ASN A 143 7.38 29.03 7.54
C ASN A 143 8.90 29.25 7.48
N LYS A 144 9.66 28.29 6.93
CA LYS A 144 11.11 28.43 6.76
C LYS A 144 11.45 29.55 5.77
N LYS A 145 10.75 29.61 4.64
CA LYS A 145 10.91 30.68 3.65
C LYS A 145 10.62 32.05 4.26
N ARG A 146 9.50 32.18 4.98
CA ARG A 146 9.12 33.41 5.69
C ARG A 146 10.14 33.80 6.75
N ALA A 147 10.66 32.85 7.53
CA ALA A 147 11.69 33.12 8.52
C ALA A 147 12.98 33.63 7.86
N ALA A 148 13.41 33.01 6.76
CA ALA A 148 14.57 33.45 5.99
C ALA A 148 14.38 34.87 5.42
N ASP A 149 13.21 35.17 4.85
CA ASP A 149 12.92 36.50 4.31
C ASP A 149 12.79 37.58 5.40
N LEU A 150 12.30 37.23 6.59
CA LEU A 150 12.32 38.13 7.76
C LEU A 150 13.76 38.40 8.23
N MET A 151 14.63 37.40 8.27
CA MET A 151 16.03 37.57 8.64
C MET A 151 16.82 38.43 7.65
N LYS A 152 16.49 38.39 6.35
CA LYS A 152 17.12 39.26 5.34
C LYS A 152 16.83 40.75 5.55
N ASN A 153 15.73 41.10 6.20
CA ASN A 153 15.36 42.49 6.48
C ASN A 153 15.86 42.98 7.85
N LEU A 154 16.59 42.14 8.59
CA LEU A 154 17.18 42.46 9.89
C LEU A 154 18.68 42.80 9.81
N TYR A 155 19.29 42.62 8.64
CA TYR A 155 20.66 43.01 8.29
C TYR A 155 20.65 43.99 7.12
#